data_AF-A0AA96HMR9-F1
#
_entry.id   AF-A0AA96HMR9-F1
#
_cell.length_a   1.000
_cell.length_b   1.000
_cell.length_c   1.000
_cell.angle_alpha   90.00
_cell.angle_beta   90.00
_cell.angle_gamma   90.00
#
_symmetry.space_group_name_H-M   'P 1'
#
loop_
_entity.id
_entity.type
_entity.pdbx_description
1 polymer ?
#
loop_
_entity_poly.entity_id
_entity_poly.type
_entity_poly.pdbx_seq_one_letter_code
_entity_poly.pdbx_strand_id
1 'polypeptide(L)'
;MAYALDFNKIELGQYLEELTQKELLPSRSALKFGLEKRFTQISRQGIRNLQDLRAVLKTKKRLEDFATRSGVNMEYLILLAREINSMEARPVKLREFPNVDMTSVHALESIGIDSSEQLFNASTTKERREHLIDVTGIKPSQLDELVRLSDLVRIQWVGTAFARILWLAHVDTVEKVASSDEQELYQKIGSVMERSYIGIAKLGMKDAKRCIHAARQLTYDIQY
;
A
#
# COMPACT_ATOMS: atom_id res chain seq x y z
N MET A 1 3.46 -16.09 0.51
CA MET A 1 3.51 -14.77 1.16
C MET A 1 3.80 -13.76 0.07
N ALA A 2 2.95 -12.76 -0.06
CA ALA A 2 3.01 -11.81 -1.15
C ALA A 2 3.17 -10.40 -0.58
N TYR A 3 4.30 -9.77 -0.86
CA TYR A 3 4.55 -8.39 -0.45
C TYR A 3 3.54 -7.44 -1.10
N ALA A 4 3.28 -7.60 -2.38
CA ALA A 4 2.34 -6.80 -3.17
C ALA A 4 1.06 -7.58 -3.54
N LEU A 5 0.01 -6.83 -3.89
CA LEU A 5 -1.22 -7.37 -4.45
C LEU A 5 -0.97 -8.09 -5.79
N ASP A 6 -1.61 -9.24 -5.98
CA ASP A 6 -1.58 -9.96 -7.25
C ASP A 6 -2.71 -9.48 -8.17
N PHE A 7 -2.39 -8.56 -9.07
CA PHE A 7 -3.36 -7.98 -10.00
C PHE A 7 -3.95 -8.99 -11.00
N ASN A 8 -3.36 -10.18 -11.15
CA ASN A 8 -3.96 -11.23 -11.96
C ASN A 8 -5.21 -11.84 -11.30
N LYS A 9 -5.28 -11.79 -9.96
CA LYS A 9 -6.36 -12.36 -9.15
C LYS A 9 -7.50 -11.40 -8.88
N ILE A 10 -7.33 -10.12 -9.18
CA ILE A 10 -8.37 -9.10 -8.98
C ILE A 10 -9.15 -8.96 -10.28
N GLU A 11 -10.32 -9.59 -10.34
CA GLU A 11 -11.19 -9.53 -11.50
C GLU A 11 -11.71 -8.11 -11.73
N LEU A 12 -11.96 -7.75 -12.99
CA LEU A 12 -12.42 -6.41 -13.35
C LEU A 12 -13.78 -6.08 -12.71
N GLY A 13 -14.66 -7.08 -12.56
CA GLY A 13 -15.95 -6.94 -11.89
C GLY A 13 -15.81 -6.69 -10.38
N GLN A 14 -14.94 -7.46 -9.71
CA GLN A 14 -14.63 -7.24 -8.29
C GLN A 14 -14.06 -5.83 -8.05
N TYR A 15 -13.17 -5.36 -8.92
CA TYR A 15 -12.63 -4.02 -8.82
C TYR A 15 -13.67 -2.92 -9.07
N LEU A 16 -14.64 -3.15 -9.96
CA LEU A 16 -15.77 -2.24 -10.17
C LEU A 16 -16.61 -2.08 -8.89
N GLU A 17 -16.94 -3.20 -8.24
CA GLU A 17 -17.67 -3.21 -6.97
C GLU A 17 -16.89 -2.48 -5.88
N GLU A 18 -15.59 -2.76 -5.77
CA GLU A 18 -14.69 -2.09 -4.84
C GLU A 18 -14.70 -0.56 -5.08
N LEU A 19 -14.49 -0.12 -6.32
CA LEU A 19 -14.37 1.31 -6.66
C LEU A 19 -15.68 2.08 -6.41
N THR A 20 -16.82 1.39 -6.44
CA THR A 20 -18.13 1.96 -6.11
C THR A 20 -18.18 2.33 -4.62
N GLN A 21 -17.74 1.44 -3.74
CA GLN A 21 -17.80 1.62 -2.28
C GLN A 21 -16.60 2.40 -1.72
N LYS A 22 -15.45 2.31 -2.36
CA LYS A 22 -14.19 2.90 -1.91
C LYS A 22 -14.27 4.42 -1.76
N GLU A 23 -13.78 4.95 -0.65
CA GLU A 23 -13.58 6.40 -0.50
C GLU A 23 -12.35 6.82 -1.31
N LEU A 24 -12.53 7.50 -2.43
CA LEU A 24 -11.40 7.91 -3.28
C LEU A 24 -10.77 9.22 -2.80
N LEU A 25 -9.50 9.44 -3.13
CA LEU A 25 -8.88 10.76 -2.98
C LEU A 25 -9.71 11.81 -3.75
N PRO A 26 -9.74 13.08 -3.31
CA PRO A 26 -10.51 14.12 -4.00
C PRO A 26 -10.16 14.23 -5.49
N SER A 27 -8.88 14.13 -5.83
CA SER A 27 -8.38 14.14 -7.21
C SER A 27 -8.77 12.90 -8.04
N ARG A 28 -9.25 11.83 -7.40
CA ARG A 28 -9.71 10.57 -7.99
C ARG A 28 -11.23 10.44 -8.03
N SER A 29 -11.96 11.34 -7.38
CA SER A 29 -13.43 11.29 -7.27
C SER A 29 -14.15 11.15 -8.61
N ALA A 30 -13.59 11.74 -9.68
CA ALA A 30 -14.15 11.66 -11.02
C ALA A 30 -14.23 10.24 -11.59
N LEU A 31 -13.50 9.27 -11.02
CA LEU A 31 -13.60 7.86 -11.42
C LEU A 31 -14.99 7.27 -11.19
N LYS A 32 -15.76 7.82 -10.24
CA LYS A 32 -17.11 7.34 -9.94
C LYS A 32 -18.15 7.75 -11.00
N PHE A 33 -17.85 8.73 -11.87
CA PHE A 33 -18.83 9.21 -12.85
C PHE A 33 -18.94 8.29 -14.07
N GLY A 34 -20.14 7.72 -14.27
CA GLY A 34 -20.42 6.79 -15.36
C GLY A 34 -19.64 5.48 -15.24
N LEU A 35 -19.33 5.08 -14.00
CA LEU A 35 -18.43 3.99 -13.68
C LEU A 35 -18.81 2.67 -14.37
N GLU A 36 -20.05 2.20 -14.19
CA GLU A 36 -20.55 0.95 -14.81
C GLU A 36 -20.48 0.97 -16.34
N LYS A 37 -20.88 2.09 -16.96
CA LYS A 37 -20.83 2.26 -18.42
C LYS A 37 -19.39 2.14 -18.92
N ARG A 38 -18.44 2.80 -18.26
CA ARG A 38 -17.03 2.78 -18.63
C ARG A 38 -16.41 1.40 -18.44
N PHE A 39 -16.71 0.72 -17.33
CA PHE A 39 -16.23 -0.64 -17.10
C PHE A 39 -16.85 -1.66 -18.07
N THR A 40 -18.09 -1.44 -18.50
CA THR A 40 -18.69 -2.22 -19.61
C THR A 40 -17.91 -2.02 -20.91
N GLN A 41 -17.55 -0.77 -21.24
CA GLN A 41 -16.72 -0.48 -22.43
C GLN A 41 -15.33 -1.12 -22.34
N ILE A 42 -14.70 -1.09 -21.16
CA ILE A 42 -13.39 -1.70 -20.89
C ILE A 42 -13.45 -3.22 -21.04
N SER A 43 -14.45 -3.85 -20.41
CA SER A 43 -14.64 -5.31 -20.41
C SER A 43 -14.84 -5.86 -21.83
N ARG A 44 -15.60 -5.15 -22.68
CA ARG A 44 -15.80 -5.52 -24.10
C ARG A 44 -14.51 -5.60 -24.92
N GLN A 45 -13.43 -4.99 -24.45
CA GLN A 45 -12.11 -5.08 -25.10
C GLN A 45 -11.30 -6.30 -24.64
N GLY A 46 -11.91 -7.25 -23.93
CA GLY A 46 -11.26 -8.46 -23.45
C GLY A 46 -10.42 -8.29 -22.19
N ILE A 47 -10.56 -7.16 -21.48
CA ILE A 47 -9.89 -6.91 -20.20
C ILE A 47 -10.62 -7.69 -19.10
N ARG A 48 -9.94 -8.64 -18.44
CA ARG A 48 -10.57 -9.53 -17.45
C ARG A 48 -10.18 -9.21 -16.01
N ASN A 49 -8.98 -8.71 -15.79
CA ASN A 49 -8.45 -8.41 -14.46
C ASN A 49 -7.65 -7.09 -14.44
N LEU A 50 -7.18 -6.70 -13.25
CA LEU A 50 -6.38 -5.49 -13.09
C LEU A 50 -5.03 -5.54 -13.82
N GLN A 51 -4.43 -6.72 -14.01
CA GLN A 51 -3.18 -6.84 -14.73
C GLN A 51 -3.36 -6.51 -16.22
N ASP A 52 -4.41 -7.03 -16.85
CA ASP A 52 -4.78 -6.71 -18.23
C ASP A 52 -5.04 -5.21 -18.40
N LEU A 53 -5.82 -4.64 -17.49
CA LEU A 53 -6.15 -3.21 -17.49
C LEU A 53 -4.89 -2.37 -17.33
N ARG A 54 -4.01 -2.71 -16.39
CA ARG A 54 -2.73 -2.03 -16.20
C ARG A 54 -1.86 -2.11 -17.43
N ALA A 55 -1.82 -3.26 -18.12
CA ALA A 55 -0.98 -3.46 -19.30
C ALA A 55 -1.37 -2.55 -20.47
N VAL A 56 -2.67 -2.29 -20.67
CA VAL A 56 -3.17 -1.37 -21.71
C VAL A 56 -3.04 0.10 -21.30
N LEU A 57 -2.97 0.41 -20.00
CA LEU A 57 -2.78 1.77 -19.50
C LEU A 57 -1.32 2.16 -19.25
N LYS A 58 -0.37 1.22 -19.42
CA LYS A 58 1.04 1.35 -18.99
C LYS A 58 1.80 2.52 -19.62
N THR A 59 1.53 2.83 -20.88
CA THR A 59 2.28 3.84 -21.65
C THR A 59 1.32 4.76 -22.36
N LYS A 60 1.72 6.02 -22.60
CA LYS A 60 0.90 7.00 -23.33
C LYS A 60 0.32 6.43 -24.63
N LYS A 61 1.16 5.81 -25.48
CA LYS A 61 0.73 5.19 -26.74
C LYS A 61 -0.36 4.14 -26.54
N ARG A 62 -0.13 3.14 -25.68
CA ARG A 62 -1.12 2.09 -25.39
C ARG A 62 -2.43 2.66 -24.82
N LEU A 63 -2.33 3.69 -23.99
CA LEU A 63 -3.48 4.37 -23.42
C LEU A 63 -4.30 5.08 -24.49
N GLU A 64 -3.66 5.78 -25.43
CA GLU A 64 -4.30 6.43 -26.59
C GLU A 64 -4.98 5.39 -27.50
N ASP A 65 -4.26 4.32 -27.84
CA ASP A 65 -4.80 3.21 -28.64
C ASP A 65 -6.03 2.58 -27.94
N PHE A 66 -5.96 2.40 -26.62
CA PHE A 66 -7.04 1.86 -25.81
C PHE A 66 -8.24 2.82 -25.73
N ALA A 67 -8.01 4.12 -25.59
CA ALA A 67 -9.04 5.15 -25.56
C ALA A 67 -9.85 5.14 -26.86
N THR A 68 -9.17 5.13 -28.01
CA THR A 68 -9.79 5.10 -29.33
C THR A 68 -10.66 3.86 -29.52
N ARG A 69 -10.15 2.66 -29.21
CA ARG A 69 -10.91 1.41 -29.44
C ARG A 69 -12.02 1.14 -28.43
N SER A 70 -11.85 1.56 -27.18
CA SER A 70 -12.85 1.37 -26.12
C SER A 70 -13.95 2.44 -26.14
N GLY A 71 -13.67 3.61 -26.73
CA GLY A 71 -14.53 4.78 -26.64
C GLY A 71 -14.59 5.39 -25.23
N VAL A 72 -13.65 5.04 -24.35
CA VAL A 72 -13.52 5.64 -23.02
C VAL A 72 -12.61 6.86 -23.12
N ASN A 73 -13.07 7.98 -22.55
CA ASN A 73 -12.31 9.22 -22.52
C ASN A 73 -10.89 9.05 -21.94
N MET A 74 -9.91 9.65 -22.60
CA MET A 74 -8.48 9.54 -22.27
C MET A 74 -8.14 10.05 -20.86
N GLU A 75 -8.74 11.17 -20.42
CA GLU A 75 -8.48 11.76 -19.10
C GLU A 75 -8.97 10.82 -17.98
N TYR A 76 -10.12 10.17 -18.19
CA TYR A 76 -10.61 9.14 -17.28
C TYR A 76 -9.63 7.96 -17.20
N LEU A 77 -9.12 7.48 -18.34
CA LEU A 77 -8.17 6.37 -18.37
C LEU A 77 -6.84 6.73 -17.70
N ILE A 78 -6.37 7.97 -17.85
CA ILE A 78 -5.20 8.49 -17.12
C ILE A 78 -5.47 8.46 -15.62
N LEU A 79 -6.65 8.91 -15.19
CA LEU A 79 -7.02 8.92 -13.79
C LEU A 79 -7.09 7.50 -13.21
N LEU A 80 -7.64 6.56 -13.99
CA LEU A 80 -7.77 5.15 -13.63
C LEU A 80 -6.40 4.48 -13.54
N ALA A 81 -5.52 4.75 -14.51
CA ALA A 81 -4.14 4.27 -14.49
C ALA A 81 -3.42 4.71 -13.22
N ARG A 82 -3.60 5.98 -12.83
CA ARG A 82 -2.97 6.53 -11.64
C ARG A 82 -3.56 5.95 -10.33
N GLU A 83 -4.83 5.57 -10.31
CA GLU A 83 -5.43 4.86 -9.16
C GLU A 83 -4.83 3.46 -9.04
N ILE A 84 -4.90 2.66 -10.11
CA ILE A 84 -4.40 1.27 -10.14
C ILE A 84 -2.91 1.24 -9.79
N ASN A 85 -2.10 2.13 -10.38
CA ASN A 85 -0.66 2.18 -10.11
C ASN A 85 -0.33 2.60 -8.67
N SER A 86 -1.27 3.21 -7.94
CA SER A 86 -1.06 3.53 -6.52
C SER A 86 -1.37 2.36 -5.59
N MET A 87 -2.10 1.35 -6.04
CA MET A 87 -2.38 0.12 -5.29
C MET A 87 -1.17 -0.82 -5.21
N GLU A 88 -0.16 -0.60 -6.06
CA GLU A 88 1.09 -1.37 -6.03
C GLU A 88 1.96 -0.91 -4.86
N ALA A 89 2.26 -1.85 -3.95
CA ALA A 89 3.19 -1.64 -2.84
C ALA A 89 4.59 -1.44 -3.41
N ARG A 90 5.08 -0.18 -3.41
CA ARG A 90 6.46 0.12 -3.84
C ARG A 90 7.40 -0.14 -2.66
N PRO A 91 8.39 -1.04 -2.81
CA PRO A 91 9.41 -1.21 -1.79
C PRO A 91 10.13 0.10 -1.54
N VAL A 92 10.39 0.40 -0.27
CA VAL A 92 11.15 1.57 0.19
C VAL A 92 12.45 1.10 0.81
N LYS A 93 13.47 1.95 0.83
CA LYS A 93 14.73 1.60 1.50
C LYS A 93 14.54 1.66 3.01
N LEU A 94 15.14 0.72 3.75
CA LEU A 94 14.99 0.68 5.22
C LEU A 94 15.49 1.95 5.89
N ARG A 95 16.56 2.56 5.36
CA ARG A 95 17.09 3.85 5.80
C ARG A 95 16.17 5.06 5.60
N GLU A 96 15.13 4.94 4.77
CA GLU A 96 14.16 6.03 4.52
C GLU A 96 13.08 6.11 5.61
N PHE A 97 13.01 5.12 6.51
CA PHE A 97 12.14 5.19 7.67
C PHE A 97 12.65 6.25 8.66
N PRO A 98 11.82 7.22 9.08
CA PRO A 98 12.25 8.22 10.04
C PRO A 98 12.62 7.58 11.38
N ASN A 99 13.68 8.06 12.02
CA ASN A 99 14.07 7.69 13.40
C ASN A 99 14.31 6.19 13.65
N VAL A 100 14.70 5.41 12.63
CA VAL A 100 15.17 4.03 12.85
C VAL A 100 16.62 4.00 13.32
N ASP A 101 17.02 2.93 14.00
CA ASP A 101 18.42 2.70 14.35
C ASP A 101 19.25 2.35 13.10
N MET A 102 20.12 3.27 12.70
CA MET A 102 20.95 3.09 11.51
C MET A 102 21.95 1.95 11.66
N THR A 103 22.39 1.61 12.87
CA THR A 103 23.29 0.45 13.08
C THR A 103 22.60 -0.84 12.63
N SER A 104 21.35 -1.03 13.02
CA SER A 104 20.52 -2.16 12.60
C SER A 104 20.27 -2.17 11.10
N VAL A 105 20.01 -1.00 10.49
CA VAL A 105 19.85 -0.88 9.04
C VAL A 105 21.11 -1.31 8.30
N HIS A 106 22.30 -0.82 8.69
CA HIS A 106 23.56 -1.22 8.05
C HIS A 106 23.86 -2.71 8.22
N ALA A 107 23.50 -3.31 9.36
CA ALA A 107 23.66 -4.75 9.59
C ALA A 107 22.80 -5.59 8.63
N LEU A 108 21.54 -5.21 8.40
CA LEU A 108 20.69 -5.85 7.37
C LEU A 108 21.22 -5.62 5.95
N GLU A 109 21.67 -4.41 5.64
CA GLU A 109 22.23 -4.09 4.31
C GLU A 109 23.49 -4.93 4.02
N SER A 110 24.31 -5.21 5.04
CA SER A 110 25.52 -6.04 4.91
C SER A 110 25.25 -7.49 4.49
N ILE A 111 24.04 -7.99 4.76
CA ILE A 111 23.57 -9.31 4.32
C ILE A 111 22.64 -9.24 3.10
N GLY A 112 22.58 -8.07 2.43
CA GLY A 112 21.81 -7.86 1.20
C GLY A 112 20.33 -7.52 1.40
N ILE A 113 19.91 -7.16 2.61
CA ILE A 113 18.54 -6.75 2.93
C ILE A 113 18.52 -5.23 3.12
N ASP A 114 18.14 -4.49 2.08
CA ASP A 114 18.15 -3.01 2.09
C ASP A 114 16.77 -2.36 1.90
N SER A 115 15.76 -3.17 1.60
CA SER A 115 14.40 -2.72 1.29
C SER A 115 13.33 -3.40 2.13
N SER A 116 12.18 -2.74 2.26
CA SER A 116 11.02 -3.25 2.98
C SER A 116 10.52 -4.60 2.44
N GLU A 117 10.57 -4.81 1.12
CA GLU A 117 10.18 -6.08 0.50
C GLU A 117 11.14 -7.23 0.85
N GLN A 118 12.44 -6.97 0.77
CA GLN A 118 13.44 -7.97 1.13
C GLN A 118 13.32 -8.36 2.60
N LEU A 119 13.17 -7.37 3.49
CA LEU A 119 13.00 -7.63 4.92
C LEU A 119 11.72 -8.40 5.18
N PHE A 120 10.59 -7.95 4.63
CA PHE A 120 9.31 -8.65 4.74
C PHE A 120 9.43 -10.12 4.36
N ASN A 121 10.01 -10.42 3.19
CA ASN A 121 10.18 -11.79 2.72
C ASN A 121 11.11 -12.61 3.64
N ALA A 122 12.10 -11.98 4.25
CA ALA A 122 13.05 -12.60 5.16
C ALA A 122 12.53 -12.75 6.60
N SER A 123 11.39 -12.15 6.98
CA SER A 123 10.98 -12.01 8.39
C SER A 123 9.57 -12.53 8.74
N THR A 124 8.92 -13.25 7.83
CA THR A 124 7.50 -13.61 7.95
C THR A 124 7.15 -14.56 9.09
N THR A 125 8.09 -15.39 9.55
CA THR A 125 7.89 -16.30 10.68
C THR A 125 8.82 -15.94 11.85
N LYS A 126 8.49 -16.44 13.04
CA LYS A 126 9.31 -16.22 14.23
C LYS A 126 10.73 -16.77 14.06
N GLU A 127 10.86 -17.98 13.52
CA GLU A 127 12.14 -18.66 13.30
C GLU A 127 13.02 -17.88 12.32
N ARG A 128 12.40 -17.32 11.27
CA ARG A 128 13.12 -16.47 10.31
C ARG A 128 13.66 -15.20 10.96
N ARG A 129 12.91 -14.58 11.87
CA ARG A 129 13.37 -13.40 12.62
C ARG A 129 14.46 -13.75 13.62
N GLU A 130 14.36 -14.89 14.30
CA GLU A 130 15.42 -15.39 15.20
C GLU A 130 16.72 -15.61 14.42
N HIS A 131 16.66 -16.24 13.25
CA HIS A 131 17.83 -16.39 12.38
C HIS A 131 18.42 -15.04 11.95
N LEU A 132 17.59 -14.06 11.59
CA LEU A 132 18.09 -12.71 11.27
C LEU A 132 18.80 -12.07 12.47
N ILE A 133 18.27 -12.20 13.68
CA ILE A 133 18.90 -11.71 14.92
C ILE A 133 20.27 -12.37 15.12
N ASP A 134 20.35 -13.69 14.98
CA ASP A 134 21.59 -14.44 15.18
C ASP A 134 22.69 -14.04 14.19
N VAL A 135 22.33 -13.83 12.92
CA VAL A 135 23.31 -13.52 11.86
C VAL A 135 23.74 -12.05 11.89
N THR A 136 22.84 -11.15 12.30
CA THR A 136 23.10 -9.69 12.26
C THR A 136 23.52 -9.09 13.59
N GLY A 137 23.23 -9.77 14.72
CA GLY A 137 23.41 -9.24 16.07
C GLY A 137 22.44 -8.09 16.43
N ILE A 138 21.42 -7.84 15.62
CA ILE A 138 20.42 -6.78 15.85
C ILE A 138 19.57 -7.12 17.08
N LYS A 139 19.23 -6.11 17.89
CA LYS A 139 18.34 -6.33 19.03
C LYS A 139 16.95 -6.75 18.54
N PRO A 140 16.28 -7.72 19.18
CA PRO A 140 14.96 -8.18 18.76
C PRO A 140 13.93 -7.05 18.56
N SER A 141 13.94 -6.04 19.43
CA SER A 141 13.04 -4.89 19.34
C SER A 141 13.28 -4.00 18.11
N GLN A 142 14.55 -3.85 17.69
CA GLN A 142 14.92 -3.05 16.52
C GLN A 142 14.55 -3.78 15.22
N LEU A 143 14.72 -5.10 15.20
CA LEU A 143 14.24 -5.91 14.07
C LEU A 143 12.71 -5.88 13.98
N ASP A 144 12.00 -6.09 15.10
CA ASP A 144 10.53 -6.06 15.14
C ASP A 144 9.97 -4.72 14.65
N GLU A 145 10.58 -3.60 15.03
CA GLU A 145 10.26 -2.27 14.52
C GLU A 145 10.39 -2.19 13.00
N LEU A 146 11.53 -2.58 12.42
CA LEU A 146 11.76 -2.53 10.98
C LEU A 146 10.82 -3.47 10.21
N VAL A 147 10.49 -4.64 10.76
CA VAL A 147 9.54 -5.60 10.18
C VAL A 147 8.14 -5.00 10.13
N ARG A 148 7.66 -4.43 11.25
CA ARG A 148 6.35 -3.76 11.33
C ARG A 148 6.25 -2.57 10.38
N LEU A 149 7.28 -1.73 10.32
CA LEU A 149 7.34 -0.61 9.37
C LEU A 149 7.30 -1.10 7.91
N SER A 150 8.01 -2.21 7.62
CA SER A 150 8.02 -2.83 6.29
C SER A 150 6.68 -3.44 5.91
N ASP A 151 5.91 -3.93 6.88
CA ASP A 151 4.54 -4.40 6.67
C ASP A 151 3.59 -3.23 6.37
N LEU A 152 3.66 -2.15 7.15
CA LEU A 152 2.76 -0.99 7.02
C LEU A 152 2.88 -0.26 5.68
N VAL A 153 4.08 -0.14 5.11
CA VAL A 153 4.30 0.54 3.81
C VAL A 153 3.72 -0.22 2.61
N ARG A 154 3.22 -1.44 2.82
CA ARG A 154 2.46 -2.17 1.80
C ARG A 154 1.08 -1.55 1.55
N ILE A 155 0.54 -0.84 2.54
CA ILE A 155 -0.79 -0.23 2.47
C ILE A 155 -0.76 0.93 1.46
N GLN A 156 -1.72 0.94 0.54
CA GLN A 156 -1.87 2.00 -0.44
C GLN A 156 -1.88 3.38 0.25
N TRP A 157 -1.05 4.30 -0.27
CA TRP A 157 -0.85 5.66 0.26
C TRP A 157 -0.12 5.77 1.61
N VAL A 158 0.38 4.68 2.17
CA VAL A 158 1.23 4.69 3.37
C VAL A 158 2.71 4.74 2.97
N GLY A 159 3.31 5.93 3.07
CA GLY A 159 4.76 6.12 2.94
C GLY A 159 5.51 5.89 4.26
N THR A 160 6.83 5.97 4.24
CA THR A 160 7.71 5.73 5.41
C THR A 160 7.36 6.57 6.62
N ALA A 161 7.07 7.87 6.40
CA ALA A 161 6.64 8.76 7.46
C ALA A 161 5.31 8.34 8.08
N PHE A 162 4.32 7.96 7.27
CA PHE A 162 3.00 7.60 7.79
C PHE A 162 3.02 6.23 8.47
N ALA A 163 3.80 5.28 7.96
CA ALA A 163 4.08 4.01 8.63
C ALA A 163 4.68 4.24 10.03
N ARG A 164 5.61 5.19 10.17
CA ARG A 164 6.16 5.57 11.48
C ARG A 164 5.09 6.11 12.43
N ILE A 165 4.16 6.93 11.94
CA ILE A 165 3.06 7.44 12.77
C ILE A 165 2.13 6.32 13.23
N LEU A 166 1.77 5.40 12.33
CA LEU A 166 0.95 4.23 12.67
C LEU A 166 1.63 3.35 13.73
N TRP A 167 2.94 3.14 13.59
CA TRP A 167 3.74 2.42 14.57
C TRP A 167 3.73 3.11 15.96
N LEU A 168 3.97 4.42 16.01
CA LEU A 168 3.90 5.22 17.23
C LEU A 168 2.49 5.26 17.85
N ALA A 169 1.45 5.09 17.02
CA ALA A 169 0.06 4.99 17.45
C ALA A 169 -0.32 3.58 17.96
N HIS A 170 0.63 2.64 18.00
CA HIS A 170 0.43 1.23 18.34
C HIS A 170 -0.55 0.49 17.40
N VAL A 171 -0.77 1.03 16.19
CA VAL A 171 -1.49 0.38 15.09
C VAL A 171 -0.44 -0.09 14.08
N ASP A 172 0.39 -1.02 14.53
CA ASP A 172 1.72 -1.27 13.99
C ASP A 172 1.82 -2.48 13.04
N THR A 173 0.68 -3.02 12.58
CA THR A 173 0.62 -4.09 11.57
C THR A 173 -0.49 -3.81 10.56
N VAL A 174 -0.39 -4.41 9.38
CA VAL A 174 -1.46 -4.32 8.37
C VAL A 174 -2.80 -4.84 8.93
N GLU A 175 -2.77 -5.94 9.69
CA GLU A 175 -3.95 -6.53 10.31
C GLU A 175 -4.60 -5.56 11.33
N LYS A 176 -3.81 -4.93 12.20
CA LYS A 176 -4.32 -3.94 13.17
C LYS A 176 -4.96 -2.74 12.47
N VAL A 177 -4.38 -2.27 11.37
CA VAL A 177 -4.99 -1.19 10.56
C VAL A 177 -6.31 -1.68 9.96
N ALA A 178 -6.35 -2.87 9.35
CA ALA A 178 -7.54 -3.41 8.71
C ALA A 178 -8.71 -3.64 9.68
N SER A 179 -8.42 -3.98 10.94
CA SER A 179 -9.40 -4.20 12.01
C SER A 179 -9.75 -2.95 12.82
N SER A 180 -9.13 -1.81 12.55
CA SER A 180 -9.37 -0.57 13.31
C SER A 180 -10.74 0.04 13.03
N ASP A 181 -11.31 0.70 14.04
CA ASP A 181 -12.41 1.64 13.85
C ASP A 181 -11.91 2.95 13.21
N GLU A 182 -12.73 3.55 12.34
CA GLU A 182 -12.36 4.76 11.59
C GLU A 182 -12.09 5.95 12.52
N GLN A 183 -12.92 6.14 13.55
CA GLN A 183 -12.81 7.25 14.48
C GLN A 183 -11.66 7.04 15.46
N GLU A 184 -11.51 5.82 15.97
CA GLU A 184 -10.40 5.47 16.87
C GLU A 184 -9.04 5.65 16.17
N LEU A 185 -8.89 5.14 14.94
CA LEU A 185 -7.65 5.27 14.18
C LEU A 185 -7.31 6.74 13.93
N TYR A 186 -8.30 7.54 13.53
CA TYR A 186 -8.14 8.97 13.33
C TYR A 186 -7.66 9.69 14.61
N GLN A 187 -8.25 9.39 15.77
CA GLN A 187 -7.88 9.98 17.06
C GLN A 187 -6.46 9.58 17.48
N LYS A 188 -6.09 8.31 17.33
CA LYS A 188 -4.73 7.82 17.65
C LYS A 188 -3.67 8.50 16.79
N ILE A 189 -3.89 8.56 15.47
CA ILE A 189 -3.00 9.24 14.54
C ILE A 189 -2.87 10.73 14.90
N GLY A 190 -3.98 11.42 15.12
CA GLY A 190 -3.99 12.84 15.48
C GLY A 190 -3.18 13.13 16.75
N SER A 191 -3.37 12.30 17.78
CA SER A 191 -2.66 12.42 19.07
C SER A 191 -1.14 12.24 18.91
N VAL A 192 -0.70 11.34 18.03
CA VAL A 192 0.73 11.16 17.72
C VAL A 192 1.26 12.31 16.89
N MET A 193 0.53 12.76 15.87
CA MET A 193 0.92 13.87 15.01
C MET A 193 1.17 15.16 15.80
N GLU A 194 0.34 15.45 16.80
CA GLU A 194 0.51 16.62 17.67
C GLU A 194 1.79 16.61 18.52
N ARG A 195 2.31 15.41 18.83
CA ARG A 195 3.47 15.21 19.71
C ARG A 195 4.75 14.86 18.95
N SER A 196 4.63 14.48 17.68
CA SER A 196 5.75 14.07 16.84
C SER A 196 6.19 15.21 15.91
N TYR A 197 7.48 15.26 15.58
CA TYR A 197 8.03 16.21 14.60
C TYR A 197 8.07 15.62 13.18
N ILE A 198 7.24 14.62 12.89
CA ILE A 198 7.24 13.93 11.59
C ILE A 198 6.38 14.76 10.62
N GLY A 199 7.02 15.34 9.61
CA GLY A 199 6.37 16.22 8.64
C GLY A 199 5.40 15.49 7.71
N ILE A 200 4.14 15.33 8.13
CA ILE A 200 3.05 14.81 7.29
C ILE A 200 1.93 15.84 7.21
N ALA A 201 1.31 15.95 6.03
CA ALA A 201 0.11 16.75 5.85
C ALA A 201 -0.99 16.31 6.83
N LYS A 202 -1.82 17.28 7.26
CA LYS A 202 -2.92 17.01 8.19
C LYS A 202 -3.83 15.92 7.61
N LEU A 203 -3.99 14.84 8.38
CA LEU A 203 -4.84 13.72 8.03
C LEU A 203 -6.30 14.04 8.37
N GLY A 204 -7.24 13.74 7.48
CA GLY A 204 -8.68 13.85 7.72
C GLY A 204 -9.33 12.49 7.97
N MET A 205 -10.56 12.45 8.49
CA MET A 205 -11.28 11.19 8.77
C MET A 205 -11.39 10.28 7.52
N LYS A 206 -11.54 10.87 6.33
CA LYS A 206 -11.59 10.12 5.07
C LYS A 206 -10.28 9.40 4.75
N ASP A 207 -9.14 9.90 5.22
CA ASP A 207 -7.85 9.27 5.02
C ASP A 207 -7.69 8.03 5.92
N ALA A 208 -8.23 8.07 7.15
CA ALA A 208 -8.28 6.89 8.02
C ALA A 208 -9.12 5.77 7.37
N LYS A 209 -10.32 6.12 6.86
CA LYS A 209 -11.18 5.20 6.12
C LYS A 209 -10.50 4.57 4.90
N ARG A 210 -9.80 5.40 4.11
CA ARG A 210 -8.98 4.96 2.96
C ARG A 210 -7.89 3.98 3.37
N CYS A 211 -7.16 4.29 4.44
CA CYS A 211 -6.09 3.46 4.97
C CYS A 211 -6.61 2.09 5.42
N ILE A 212 -7.70 2.06 6.18
CA ILE A 212 -8.35 0.82 6.64
C ILE A 212 -8.82 -0.03 5.44
N HIS A 213 -9.51 0.59 4.48
CA HIS A 213 -9.97 -0.10 3.27
C HIS A 213 -8.81 -0.72 2.49
N ALA A 214 -7.72 0.03 2.30
CA ALA A 214 -6.52 -0.45 1.61
C ALA A 214 -5.83 -1.60 2.35
N ALA A 215 -5.73 -1.52 3.67
CA ALA A 215 -5.15 -2.58 4.50
C ALA A 215 -5.91 -3.91 4.38
N ARG A 216 -7.25 -3.85 4.27
CA ARG A 216 -8.11 -5.05 4.09
C ARG A 216 -7.88 -5.79 2.78
N GLN A 217 -7.26 -5.17 1.78
CA GLN A 217 -6.95 -5.83 0.50
C GLN A 217 -5.68 -6.68 0.57
N LEU A 218 -4.85 -6.50 1.60
CA LEU A 218 -3.55 -7.16 1.73
C LEU A 218 -3.64 -8.48 2.50
N THR A 219 -2.61 -9.30 2.35
CA THR A 219 -2.41 -10.51 3.15
C THR A 219 -1.75 -10.20 4.49
N TYR A 220 -2.15 -10.94 5.53
CA TYR A 220 -1.57 -10.86 6.88
C TYR A 220 -0.52 -11.97 7.07
N ASP A 221 0.52 -11.91 6.24
CA ASP A 221 1.51 -13.00 6.10
C ASP A 221 2.53 -13.07 7.26
N ILE A 222 2.77 -11.98 7.99
CA ILE A 222 3.73 -11.95 9.10
C ILE A 222 3.06 -12.48 10.36
N GLN A 223 3.68 -13.50 10.96
CA GLN A 223 3.30 -14.03 12.27
C GLN A 223 3.96 -13.18 13.35
N TYR A 224 3.22 -12.32 14.03
CA TYR A 224 3.74 -11.45 15.09
C TYR A 224 3.78 -12.14 16.45
#